data_AF-A0A1J3G293-F1
#
_entry.id   AF-A0A1J3G293-F1
#
_cell.length_a   1.000
_cell.length_b   1.000
_cell.length_c   1.000
_cell.angle_alpha   90.00
_cell.angle_beta   90.00
_cell.angle_gamma   90.00
#
_symmetry.space_group_name_H-M   'P 1'
#
loop_
_entity.id
_entity.type
_entity.pdbx_description
1 polymer ?
#
loop_
_entity_poly.entity_id
_entity_poly.type
_entity_poly.pdbx_seq_one_letter_code
_entity_poly.pdbx_strand_id
1 'polypeptide(L)'
;PLFTGQWNLYAQNPDSSSHLFGTSQGSGTAILTLLGGFHPQTQSLWLTDMAHHHLAIAILFLIAGHMYRTNFGIGHSIKDLLEAHIPPGGRLGRGHKGL
;
A
#
# COMPACT_ATOMS: atom_id res chain seq x y z
N PRO A 1 11.16 12.21 -13.21
CA PRO A 1 9.79 11.65 -13.24
C PRO A 1 9.00 11.85 -11.93
N LEU A 2 9.61 11.61 -10.77
CA LEU A 2 8.92 11.68 -9.47
C LEU A 2 8.22 13.03 -9.23
N PHE A 3 8.96 14.14 -9.19
CA PHE A 3 8.39 15.47 -8.90
C PHE A 3 7.61 16.08 -10.07
N THR A 4 7.79 15.55 -11.29
CA THR A 4 7.00 15.95 -12.47
C THR A 4 5.71 15.15 -12.61
N GLY A 5 5.42 14.21 -11.70
CA GLY A 5 4.21 13.39 -11.70
C GLY A 5 4.17 12.28 -12.77
N GLN A 6 5.24 12.11 -13.56
CA GLN A 6 5.33 11.11 -14.62
C GLN A 6 5.74 9.73 -14.06
N TRP A 7 5.00 9.21 -13.08
CA TRP A 7 5.39 8.01 -12.32
C TRP A 7 5.32 6.72 -13.14
N ASN A 8 4.50 6.70 -14.19
CA ASN A 8 4.42 5.58 -15.13
C ASN A 8 5.77 5.26 -15.80
N LEU A 9 6.69 6.21 -15.88
CA LEU A 9 8.05 5.98 -16.40
C LEU A 9 8.84 4.98 -15.54
N TYR A 10 8.54 4.85 -14.25
CA TYR A 10 9.20 3.88 -13.36
C TYR A 10 8.76 2.43 -13.59
N ALA A 11 7.69 2.20 -14.36
CA ALA A 11 7.18 0.88 -14.70
C ALA A 11 7.62 0.40 -16.09
N GLN A 12 8.39 1.21 -16.83
CA GLN A 12 8.77 0.91 -18.20
C GLN A 12 9.89 -0.12 -18.27
N ASN A 13 9.78 -1.04 -19.23
CA ASN A 13 10.77 -2.09 -19.53
C ASN A 13 11.09 -2.95 -18.29
N PRO A 14 10.14 -3.79 -17.83
CA PRO A 14 10.41 -4.78 -16.79
C PRO A 14 11.46 -5.81 -17.26
N ASP A 15 12.00 -6.57 -16.30
CA ASP A 15 12.79 -7.76 -16.59
C ASP A 15 12.01 -8.70 -17.53
N SER A 16 12.69 -9.21 -18.56
CA SER A 16 12.07 -10.12 -19.53
C SER A 16 11.76 -11.49 -18.92
N SER A 17 10.90 -12.28 -19.56
CA SER A 17 10.63 -13.66 -19.14
C SER A 17 11.87 -14.57 -19.19
N SER A 18 12.90 -14.16 -19.94
CA SER A 18 14.19 -14.84 -20.07
C SER A 18 15.30 -14.20 -19.24
N HIS A 19 14.97 -13.26 -18.33
CA HIS A 19 15.96 -12.65 -17.46
C HIS A 19 16.67 -13.71 -16.62
N LEU A 20 18.00 -13.63 -16.56
CA LEU A 20 18.80 -14.44 -15.66
C LEU A 20 19.07 -13.65 -14.38
N PHE A 21 18.43 -14.07 -13.30
CA PHE A 21 18.49 -13.43 -11.99
C PHE A 21 19.93 -13.27 -11.50
N GLY A 22 20.25 -12.08 -10.99
CA GLY A 22 21.60 -11.72 -10.55
C GLY A 22 22.55 -11.30 -11.68
N THR A 23 22.06 -11.22 -12.93
CA THR A 23 22.84 -10.77 -14.09
C THR A 23 22.13 -9.66 -14.86
N SER A 24 22.83 -9.04 -15.81
CA SER A 24 22.26 -8.07 -16.75
C SER A 24 21.62 -8.71 -18.00
N GLN A 25 21.67 -10.04 -18.14
CA GLN A 25 21.13 -10.71 -19.33
C GLN A 25 19.61 -10.77 -19.26
N GLY A 26 18.93 -10.03 -20.13
CA GLY A 26 17.47 -9.95 -20.16
C GLY A 26 16.87 -9.06 -19.06
N SER A 27 17.70 -8.28 -18.35
CA SER A 27 17.26 -7.35 -17.32
C SER A 27 16.61 -6.11 -17.94
N GLY A 28 15.55 -5.64 -17.31
CA GLY A 28 14.89 -4.39 -17.61
C GLY A 28 15.49 -3.20 -16.86
N THR A 29 14.72 -2.11 -16.83
CA THR A 29 15.05 -0.87 -16.11
C THR A 29 13.90 -0.38 -15.22
N ALA A 30 12.76 -1.07 -15.23
CA ALA A 30 11.65 -0.76 -14.34
C ALA A 30 12.07 -0.94 -12.87
N ILE A 31 11.54 -0.09 -11.99
CA ILE A 31 11.75 -0.17 -10.55
C ILE A 31 10.46 -0.38 -9.77
N LEU A 32 9.30 -0.09 -10.37
CA LEU A 32 7.98 -0.24 -9.76
C LEU A 32 7.00 -0.78 -10.80
N THR A 33 6.57 -2.03 -10.66
CA THR A 33 5.66 -2.69 -11.62
C THR A 33 4.42 -3.25 -10.93
N LEU A 34 3.51 -3.82 -11.72
CA LEU A 34 2.35 -4.57 -11.25
C LEU A 34 2.08 -5.73 -12.22
N LEU A 35 3.08 -6.57 -12.45
CA LEU A 35 3.05 -7.65 -13.44
C LEU A 35 2.17 -8.81 -12.98
N GLY A 36 2.27 -9.18 -11.70
CA GLY A 36 1.66 -10.38 -11.15
C GLY A 36 2.36 -11.68 -11.58
N GLY A 37 1.93 -12.79 -10.95
CA GLY A 37 2.53 -14.11 -11.20
C GLY A 37 3.95 -14.24 -10.64
N PHE A 38 4.74 -15.10 -11.27
CA PHE A 38 6.10 -15.45 -10.82
C PHE A 38 7.12 -15.27 -11.94
N HIS A 39 8.34 -14.89 -11.55
CA HIS A 39 9.48 -14.83 -12.44
C HIS A 39 9.83 -16.25 -12.95
N PRO A 40 9.88 -16.51 -14.28
CA PRO A 40 9.97 -17.87 -14.82
C PRO A 40 11.20 -18.68 -14.39
N GLN A 41 12.34 -18.02 -14.13
CA GLN A 41 13.54 -18.72 -13.65
C GLN A 41 13.50 -19.04 -12.15
N THR A 42 13.23 -18.04 -11.30
CA THR A 42 13.33 -18.17 -9.84
C THR A 42 12.07 -18.74 -9.20
N GLN A 43 10.94 -18.74 -9.93
CA GLN A 43 9.61 -19.13 -9.43
C GLN A 43 9.16 -18.31 -8.21
N SER A 44 9.74 -17.11 -8.03
CA SER A 44 9.41 -16.16 -6.97
C SER A 44 8.68 -14.94 -7.54
N LEU A 45 8.13 -14.09 -6.67
CA LEU A 45 7.51 -12.83 -7.07
C LEU A 45 8.53 -11.91 -7.73
N TRP A 46 8.06 -11.05 -8.63
CA TRP A 46 8.89 -10.01 -9.23
C TRP A 46 9.38 -9.03 -8.15
N LEU A 47 10.69 -8.72 -8.15
CA LEU A 47 11.28 -7.77 -7.19
C LEU A 47 10.62 -6.39 -7.29
N THR A 48 10.33 -5.93 -8.51
CA THR A 48 9.69 -4.65 -8.80
C THR A 48 8.22 -4.60 -8.35
N ASP A 49 7.51 -5.72 -8.34
CA ASP A 49 6.15 -5.81 -7.77
C ASP A 49 6.19 -5.78 -6.24
N MET A 50 7.14 -6.48 -5.62
CA MET A 50 7.34 -6.42 -4.17
C MET A 50 7.73 -5.00 -3.73
N ALA A 51 8.59 -4.32 -4.47
CA ALA A 51 8.96 -2.93 -4.20
C ALA A 51 7.75 -1.99 -4.30
N HIS A 52 6.94 -2.13 -5.36
CA HIS A 52 5.69 -1.36 -5.50
C HIS A 52 4.73 -1.63 -4.35
N HIS A 53 4.50 -2.89 -4.00
CA HIS A 53 3.63 -3.26 -2.89
C HIS A 53 4.04 -2.55 -1.58
N HIS A 54 5.32 -2.62 -1.22
CA HIS A 54 5.82 -1.99 0.01
C HIS A 54 5.67 -0.47 -0.02
N LEU A 55 5.98 0.17 -1.15
CA LEU A 55 5.79 1.61 -1.29
C LEU A 55 4.31 2.00 -1.14
N ALA A 56 3.40 1.24 -1.76
CA ALA A 56 1.97 1.49 -1.68
C ALA A 56 1.45 1.36 -0.23
N ILE A 57 1.77 0.26 0.46
CA ILE A 57 1.32 0.07 1.85
C ILE A 57 1.99 1.06 2.81
N ALA A 58 3.23 1.47 2.55
CA ALA A 58 3.91 2.47 3.36
C ALA A 58 3.17 3.82 3.32
N ILE A 59 2.72 4.25 2.13
CA ILE A 59 1.93 5.48 1.99
C ILE A 59 0.57 5.33 2.68
N LEU A 60 -0.11 4.19 2.50
CA LEU A 60 -1.40 3.94 3.16
C LEU A 60 -1.27 4.02 4.68
N PHE A 61 -0.27 3.35 5.27
CA PHE A 61 -0.06 3.36 6.71
C PHE A 61 0.51 4.67 7.24
N LEU A 62 1.28 5.40 6.43
CA LEU A 62 1.70 6.75 6.79
C LEU A 62 0.48 7.65 6.97
N ILE A 63 -0.46 7.66 6.02
CA ILE A 63 -1.68 8.48 6.12
C ILE A 63 -2.57 7.98 7.25
N ALA A 64 -2.83 6.67 7.34
CA ALA A 64 -3.68 6.09 8.38
C ALA A 64 -3.12 6.32 9.80
N GLY A 65 -1.79 6.31 9.95
CA GLY A 65 -1.10 6.57 11.22
C GLY A 65 -1.33 7.98 11.78
N HIS A 66 -1.83 8.92 10.96
CA HIS A 66 -2.13 10.29 11.37
C HIS A 66 -3.63 10.54 11.60
N MET A 67 -4.46 9.50 11.59
CA MET A 67 -5.91 9.63 11.77
C MET A 67 -6.31 10.01 13.21
N TYR A 68 -5.61 9.48 14.22
CA TYR A 68 -6.02 9.58 15.62
C TYR A 68 -5.40 10.77 16.34
N ARG A 69 -6.18 11.37 17.23
CA ARG A 69 -5.78 12.58 17.96
C ARG A 69 -4.61 12.28 18.89
N THR A 70 -3.62 13.16 18.84
CA THR A 70 -2.48 13.19 19.76
C THR A 70 -2.44 14.55 20.48
N ASN A 71 -1.35 14.84 21.20
CA ASN A 71 -1.16 16.12 21.91
C ASN A 71 -1.08 17.35 20.97
N PHE A 72 -1.06 17.16 19.65
CA PHE A 72 -1.15 18.24 18.65
C PHE A 72 -2.58 18.77 18.43
N GLY A 73 -3.58 18.21 19.11
CA GLY A 73 -4.95 18.75 19.13
C GLY A 73 -5.82 18.44 17.90
N ILE A 74 -5.26 17.85 16.84
CA ILE A 74 -5.96 17.46 15.60
C ILE A 74 -6.04 15.93 15.50
N GLY A 75 -7.18 15.42 15.02
CA GLY A 75 -7.44 13.99 14.78
C GLY A 75 -8.70 13.47 15.49
N HIS A 76 -8.99 12.18 15.30
CA HIS A 76 -10.17 11.52 15.89
C HIS A 76 -9.88 10.93 17.27
N SER A 77 -10.83 11.09 18.20
CA SER A 77 -10.86 10.34 19.46
C SER A 77 -11.49 8.97 19.21
N ILE A 78 -10.79 7.89 19.53
CA ILE A 78 -11.32 6.52 19.37
C ILE A 78 -12.59 6.36 20.20
N LYS A 79 -12.60 6.87 21.44
CA LYS A 79 -13.78 6.85 22.31
C LYS A 79 -14.98 7.55 21.66
N ASP A 80 -14.78 8.73 21.09
CA ASP A 80 -15.87 9.49 20.48
C ASP A 80 -16.41 8.78 19.24
N LEU A 81 -15.52 8.15 18.45
CA LEU A 81 -15.91 7.33 17.31
C LEU A 81 -16.78 6.14 17.75
N LEU A 82 -16.42 5.45 18.84
CA LEU A 82 -17.18 4.32 19.36
C LEU A 82 -18.52 4.76 19.96
N GLU A 83 -18.53 5.80 20.78
CA GLU A 83 -19.76 6.33 21.39
C GLU A 83 -20.76 6.86 20.35
N ALA A 84 -20.27 7.39 19.22
CA ALA A 84 -21.10 7.84 18.10
C ALA A 84 -21.54 6.69 17.18
N HIS A 85 -20.92 5.50 17.28
CA HIS A 85 -21.27 4.34 16.47
C HIS A 85 -22.51 3.62 17.04
N ILE A 86 -23.65 4.29 16.91
CA ILE A 86 -24.97 3.82 17.32
C ILE A 86 -25.80 3.60 16.05
N PRO A 87 -26.47 2.44 15.91
CA PRO A 87 -27.30 2.17 14.75
C PRO A 87 -28.47 3.17 14.64
N PRO A 88 -28.88 3.55 13.42
CA PRO A 88 -30.01 4.48 13.23
C PRO A 88 -31.35 3.88 13.67
N GLY A 89 -31.48 2.54 13.67
CA GLY A 89 -32.63 1.84 14.22
C GLY A 89 -32.29 1.22 15.58
N GLY A 90 -33.06 1.53 16.62
CA GLY A 90 -32.83 1.11 18.01
C GLY A 90 -32.95 -0.40 18.31
N ARG A 91 -32.79 -1.26 17.30
CA ARG A 91 -32.97 -2.73 17.40
C ARG A 91 -31.68 -3.49 17.72
N LEU A 92 -30.52 -2.84 17.76
CA LEU A 92 -29.23 -3.47 18.07
C LEU A 92 -28.63 -2.99 19.41
N GLY A 93 -29.47 -2.54 20.34
CA GLY A 93 -29.04 -2.14 21.68
C GLY A 93 -28.33 -0.79 21.72
N ARG A 94 -27.35 -0.63 22.63
CA ARG A 94 -26.70 0.65 22.93
C ARG A 94 -25.57 1.05 21.97
N GLY A 95 -25.28 0.28 20.92
CA GLY A 95 -24.11 0.51 20.04
C GLY A 95 -22.80 0.14 20.74
N HIS A 96 -21.68 0.78 20.34
CA HIS A 96 -20.33 0.49 20.86
C HIS A 96 -19.96 1.23 22.16
N LYS A 97 -20.95 1.67 22.96
CA LYS A 97 -20.69 2.43 24.18
C LYS A 97 -19.96 1.61 25.25
N GLY A 98 -18.86 2.15 25.76
CA GLY A 98 -18.05 1.52 26.82
C GLY A 98 -17.14 0.36 26.37
N LEU A 99 -17.02 0.12 25.06
CA LEU A 99 -15.91 -0.65 24.47
C LEU A 99 -14.68 0.24 24.33
#